data_AF-D5CT18-F1
#
_entry.id   AF-D5CT18-F1
#
_cell.length_a   1.000
_cell.length_b   1.000
_cell.length_c   1.000
_cell.angle_alpha   90.00
_cell.angle_beta   90.00
_cell.angle_gamma   90.00
#
_symmetry.space_group_name_H-M   'P 1'
#
loop_
_entity.id
_entity.type
_entity.pdbx_description
1 polymer ?
#
loop_
_entity_poly.entity_id
_entity_poly.type
_entity_poly.pdbx_seq_one_letter_code
_entity_poly.pdbx_strand_id
1 'polypeptide(L)' 'MFKLPMVIVYMIIAFNITAFTALLMLNMLIITSLFAKIIACSLTIGAWALAYVKRDTVVELF' A
#
# COMPACT_ATOMS: atom_id res chain seq x y z
N MET A 1 -4.48 12.96 -24.64
CA MET A 1 -5.02 12.97 -23.26
C MET A 1 -5.34 11.56 -22.82
N PHE A 2 -4.29 10.85 -22.41
CA PHE A 2 -4.41 9.56 -21.75
C PHE A 2 -4.87 9.80 -20.31
N LYS A 3 -5.87 9.05 -19.85
CA LYS A 3 -6.44 9.19 -18.51
C LYS A 3 -5.94 8.05 -17.64
N LEU A 4 -5.09 8.34 -16.66
CA LEU A 4 -4.60 7.34 -15.71
C LEU A 4 -5.46 7.37 -14.45
N PRO A 5 -6.18 6.27 -14.13
CA PRO A 5 -6.86 6.14 -12.85
C PRO A 5 -5.83 6.06 -11.71
N MET A 6 -5.86 7.02 -10.79
CA MET A 6 -4.94 7.05 -9.64
C MET A 6 -5.10 5.83 -8.74
N VAL A 7 -6.29 5.21 -8.76
CA VAL A 7 -6.55 3.93 -8.09
C VAL A 7 -5.50 2.88 -8.44
N ILE A 8 -5.05 2.79 -9.69
CA ILE A 8 -4.08 1.77 -10.10
C ILE A 8 -2.75 2.01 -9.39
N VAL A 9 -2.29 3.27 -9.36
CA VAL A 9 -1.03 3.66 -8.71
C VAL A 9 -1.09 3.37 -7.21
N TYR A 10 -2.16 3.79 -6.53
CA TYR A 10 -2.31 3.57 -5.10
C TYR A 10 -2.50 2.10 -4.75
N MET A 11 -3.18 1.32 -5.60
CA MET A 11 -3.32 -0.13 -5.42
C MET A 11 -1.96 -0.82 -5.50
N ILE A 12 -1.09 -0.48 -6.47
CA ILE A 12 0.26 -1.04 -6.55
C ILE A 12 1.04 -0.75 -5.26
N ILE A 13 0.98 0.48 -4.75
CA ILE A 13 1.64 0.86 -3.49
C ILE A 13 1.08 0.04 -2.32
N ALA A 14 -0.25 -0.04 -2.19
CA ALA A 14 -0.91 -0.79 -1.12
C ALA A 14 -0.58 -2.28 -1.15
N PHE A 15 -0.54 -2.89 -2.34
CA PHE A 15 -0.16 -4.29 -2.52
C PHE A 15 1.28 -4.56 -2.08
N ASN A 16 2.24 -3.71 -2.47
CA ASN A 16 3.64 -3.88 -2.06
C ASN A 16 3.82 -3.77 -0.55
N ILE A 17 3.16 -2.79 0.08
CA ILE A 17 3.17 -2.65 1.54
C ILE A 17 2.53 -3.88 2.21
N THR A 18 1.42 -4.38 1.66
CA THR A 18 0.76 -5.59 2.17
C THR A 18 1.66 -6.82 2.10
N ALA A 19 2.34 -7.02 0.97
CA ALA A 19 3.29 -8.12 0.79
C ALA A 19 4.45 -8.03 1.79
N PHE A 20 5.03 -6.83 1.98
CA PHE A 20 6.04 -6.60 3.00
C PHE A 20 5.54 -6.93 4.41
N THR A 21 4.37 -6.43 4.79
CA THR A 21 3.76 -6.69 6.11
C THR A 21 3.46 -8.17 6.31
N ALA A 22 3.02 -8.88 5.28
CA ALA A 22 2.78 -10.33 5.34
C ALA A 22 4.08 -11.10 5.60
N LEU A 23 5.16 -10.78 4.87
CA LEU A 23 6.48 -11.37 5.10
C LEU A 23 7.01 -11.06 6.51
N LEU A 24 6.74 -9.86 7.02
CA LEU A 24 7.12 -9.45 8.37
C LEU A 24 6.36 -10.22 9.45
N MET A 25 5.07 -10.44 9.25
CA MET A 25 4.23 -11.21 10.18
C MET A 25 4.61 -12.70 10.20
N LEU A 26 5.00 -13.25 9.04
CA LEU A 26 5.52 -14.62 8.91
C LEU A 26 6.95 -14.80 9.42
N ASN A 27 7.60 -13.74 9.94
CA ASN A 27 9.01 -13.74 10.35
C ASN A 27 9.98 -14.19 9.23
N MET A 28 9.62 -13.93 7.96
CA MET A 28 10.47 -14.21 6.80
C MET A 28 11.46 -13.08 6.49
N LEU A 29 11.50 -12.06 7.34
CA LEU A 29 12.42 -10.92 7.27
C LEU A 29 13.40 -10.97 8.45
N ILE A 30 14.56 -10.33 8.28
CA ILE A 30 15.56 -10.17 9.35
C ILE A 30 15.01 -9.33 10.52
N ILE A 31 14.01 -8.49 10.24
CA ILE A 31 13.34 -7.63 11.23
C ILE A 31 12.31 -8.47 12.00
N THR A 32 12.48 -8.61 13.32
CA THR A 32 11.59 -9.41 14.18
C THR A 32 10.84 -8.59 15.24
N SER A 33 11.08 -7.28 15.30
CA SER A 33 10.49 -6.37 16.30
C SER A 33 8.96 -6.32 16.25
N LEU A 34 8.33 -6.41 17.41
CA LEU A 34 6.87 -6.24 17.56
C LEU A 34 6.41 -4.85 17.10
N PHE A 35 7.19 -3.80 17.43
CA PHE A 35 6.87 -2.44 17.00
C PHE A 35 6.88 -2.30 15.48
N ALA A 36 7.82 -2.96 14.80
CA ALA A 36 7.86 -2.95 13.34
C ALA A 36 6.61 -3.59 12.73
N LYS A 37 6.10 -4.68 13.32
CA LYS A 37 4.86 -5.34 12.90
C LYS A 37 3.64 -4.42 13.06
N ILE A 38 3.54 -3.73 14.19
CA ILE A 38 2.43 -2.80 14.46
C ILE A 38 2.46 -1.66 13.43
N ILE A 39 3.62 -1.03 13.21
CA ILE A 39 3.77 0.06 12.24
C ILE A 39 3.43 -0.43 10.81
N ALA A 40 3.92 -1.60 10.41
CA ALA A 40 3.65 -2.17 9.09
C ALA A 40 2.15 -2.43 8.88
N CYS A 41 1.45 -2.97 9.89
CA CYS A 41 -0.01 -3.12 9.85
C CYS A 41 -0.73 -1.77 9.70
N SER A 42 -0.34 -0.74 10.47
CA SER A 42 -0.92 0.59 10.36
C SER A 42 -0.69 1.22 8.97
N LEU A 43 0.52 1.08 8.41
CA LEU A 43 0.84 1.56 7.06
C LEU A 43 0.04 0.81 5.99
N THR A 44 -0.18 -0.49 6.17
CA THR A 44 -1.00 -1.30 5.25
C THR A 44 -2.43 -0.76 5.21
N ILE A 45 -3.06 -0.57 6.37
CA ILE A 45 -4.41 -0.01 6.47
C ILE A 45 -4.46 1.39 5.83
N GLY A 46 -3.49 2.25 6.14
CA GLY A 46 -3.41 3.60 5.58
C GLY A 46 -3.27 3.63 4.06
N ALA A 47 -2.46 2.74 3.49
CA ALA A 47 -2.27 2.64 2.04
C ALA A 47 -3.56 2.21 1.30
N TRP A 48 -4.28 1.22 1.84
CA TRP A 48 -5.57 0.80 1.29
C TRP A 48 -6.66 1.86 1.44
N ALA A 49 -6.68 2.56 2.57
CA ALA A 49 -7.59 3.69 2.77
C ALA A 49 -7.34 4.79 1.73
N LEU A 50 -6.08 5.13 1.46
CA LEU A 50 -5.73 6.12 0.44
C LEU A 50 -6.11 5.66 -0.97
N ALA A 51 -5.88 4.39 -1.29
CA ALA A 51 -6.31 3.80 -2.56
C ALA A 51 -7.82 3.88 -2.75
N TYR A 52 -8.60 3.62 -1.70
CA TYR A 52 -10.04 3.73 -1.72
C TYR A 52 -10.53 5.18 -1.89
N VAL A 53 -9.95 6.12 -1.13
CA VAL A 53 -10.32 7.56 -1.23
C VAL A 53 -10.01 8.13 -2.61
N LYS A 54 -8.92 7.69 -3.24
CA LYS A 54 -8.49 8.17 -4.56
C LYS A 54 -9.02 7.34 -5.73
N ARG A 55 -9.96 6.42 -5.48
CA ARG A 55 -10.41 5.45 -6.49
C ARG A 55 -11.02 6.09 -7.74
N ASP A 56 -11.72 7.21 -7.56
CA ASP A 56 -12.44 7.93 -8.61
C ASP A 56 -11.59 9.09 -9.19
N THR A 57 -10.36 9.26 -8.70
CA THR A 57 -9.44 10.30 -9.18
C THR A 57 -8.73 9.82 -10.45
N VAL A 58 -8.78 10.64 -11.48
CA VAL A 58 -8.11 10.40 -12.76
C VAL A 58 -7.19 11.57 -13.05
N VAL A 59 -5.96 11.28 -13.45
CA VAL A 59 -4.99 12.30 -13.88
C VAL A 59 -4.88 12.25 -15.40
N GLU A 60 -4.97 13.42 -16.03
CA GLU A 60 -4.76 13.57 -17.46
C GLU A 60 -3.26 13.63 -17.73
N LEU A 61 -2.79 12.73 -18.58
CA LEU A 61 -1.43 12.67 -19.09
C LEU A 61 -1.46 13.05 -20.58
N PHE A 62 -0.64 14.03 -20.95
CA PHE A 62 -0.47 14.58 -22.30
C PHE A 62 -1.71 15.21 -22.94
#